data_AF-A0A6N0KK51-F1
#
_entry.id   AF-A0A6N0KK51-F1
#
_cell.length_a   1.000
_cell.length_b   1.000
_cell.length_c   1.000
_cell.angle_alpha   90.00
_cell.angle_beta   90.00
_cell.angle_gamma   90.00
#
_symmetry.space_group_name_H-M   'P 1'
#
loop_
_entity.id
_entity.type
_entity.pdbx_description
1 polymer ?
#
loop_
_entity_poly.entity_id
_entity_poly.type
_entity_poly.pdbx_seq_one_letter_code
_entity_poly.pdbx_strand_id
1 'polypeptide(L)'
;MDNLKTRIVNSYNDLSADADSFSESSGKSRTVVEPVLRLLRKALLLDISGGEKRVPDADEIKDWVLKLFAKNPTVGDMVRALLLIKEDLVVSEHQLPSIEEALREIGLLEQLHLPDFFFVSSELEGEPCGVLFERYESDGEVLVFLATLFDKKNLMQKVGRMAIRVSKESPEPFLSICTPDGWLRVPKNQIVPGSVSSFTVQCLLEYKYYIYPTLPLSSIIAPELTRRKDNIHLVSLIKEAYLDKVVCTRVRVPLDVVQPRDIDYALHTPDEQIRDCMPYAAHTEFLLYEEDGVLIMDDDYTPYLACQALRVKEVTAVILGKFNQSRAKVLSIGYSELMPPISVSPSAHQSQKRLRDKQELLKKKLQSLRPSFLPAAKMERSFIELCWLLNRVKTRERDLHRFLKENYQILDSHLAAIFSEVPIGKYRADLVLQYHQSDKRVVLVELEPHDKQIFTKKNRLRHQVTHALQQVEDWIQEIHRGVPNIPGWLQGSYTAEGMIVIGRSKDLTEEQRETLALKNAKSSIKILTYDDLLERLSRLIKTLDKE
;
A
#
# COMPACT_ATOMS: atom_id res chain seq x y z
N MET A 1 7.61 -38.12 14.99
CA MET A 1 8.84 -37.55 14.41
C MET A 1 8.71 -37.57 12.90
N ASP A 2 7.89 -36.67 12.37
CA ASP A 2 7.89 -36.24 10.96
C ASP A 2 6.72 -35.27 10.80
N ASN A 3 7.04 -34.00 10.57
CA ASN A 3 6.21 -32.92 10.03
C ASN A 3 6.72 -31.59 10.59
N LEU A 4 7.72 -31.00 9.93
CA LEU A 4 7.93 -29.56 9.94
C LEU A 4 9.00 -29.17 8.92
N LYS A 5 8.65 -28.11 8.17
CA LYS A 5 9.48 -27.22 7.34
C LYS A 5 9.58 -27.56 5.86
N THR A 6 8.57 -27.10 5.12
CA THR A 6 8.87 -26.31 3.92
C THR A 6 8.97 -24.86 4.37
N ARG A 7 10.19 -24.41 4.66
CA ARG A 7 10.56 -22.99 4.68
C ARG A 7 11.33 -22.77 3.39
N ILE A 8 10.80 -21.95 2.49
CA ILE A 8 11.63 -21.30 1.48
C ILE A 8 11.44 -19.80 1.66
N VAL A 9 12.38 -19.22 2.41
CA VAL A 9 12.60 -17.79 2.54
C VAL A 9 13.23 -17.34 1.23
N ASN A 10 12.51 -16.59 0.40
CA ASN A 10 13.12 -15.90 -0.72
C ASN A 10 13.42 -14.45 -0.30
N SER A 11 14.62 -14.25 0.22
CA SER A 11 15.20 -12.92 0.32
C SER A 11 15.74 -12.51 -1.06
N TYR A 12 15.63 -11.24 -1.42
CA TYR A 12 16.00 -10.69 -2.73
C TYR A 12 17.52 -10.78 -3.04
N ASN A 13 18.34 -11.39 -2.17
CA ASN A 13 19.79 -11.51 -2.32
C ASN A 13 20.29 -12.91 -2.75
N ASP A 14 19.44 -13.94 -2.83
CA ASP A 14 19.89 -15.33 -3.06
C ASP A 14 19.69 -15.87 -4.49
N LEU A 15 19.33 -15.02 -5.46
CA LEU A 15 19.14 -15.44 -6.87
C LEU A 15 20.46 -15.67 -7.64
N SER A 16 21.63 -15.66 -6.98
CA SER A 16 22.93 -15.87 -7.62
C SER A 16 23.47 -17.31 -7.53
N ALA A 17 22.75 -18.28 -6.93
CA ALA A 17 23.35 -19.58 -6.58
C ALA A 17 22.76 -20.84 -7.25
N ASP A 18 21.66 -20.75 -8.00
CA ASP A 18 21.05 -21.95 -8.61
C ASP A 18 21.18 -21.98 -10.14
N ALA A 19 22.43 -22.01 -10.59
CA ALA A 19 22.81 -22.53 -11.90
C ALA A 19 23.80 -23.67 -11.65
N ASP A 20 23.29 -24.90 -11.64
CA ASP A 20 23.99 -26.21 -11.75
C ASP A 20 23.68 -27.19 -10.61
N SER A 21 22.61 -27.99 -10.78
CA SER A 21 22.64 -29.42 -10.47
C SER A 21 21.36 -30.12 -10.93
N PHE A 22 21.40 -30.71 -12.13
CA PHE A 22 20.52 -31.82 -12.49
C PHE A 22 21.13 -33.11 -11.93
N SER A 23 20.48 -33.73 -10.95
CA SER A 23 20.61 -35.18 -10.74
C SER A 23 19.27 -35.75 -10.28
N GLU A 24 18.70 -36.61 -11.12
CA GLU A 24 17.52 -37.41 -10.81
C GLU A 24 17.83 -38.35 -9.65
N SER A 25 17.05 -38.28 -8.58
CA SER A 25 16.91 -39.39 -7.65
C SER A 25 15.45 -39.80 -7.59
N SER A 26 15.22 -41.05 -7.97
CA SER A 26 13.94 -41.73 -8.04
C SER A 26 13.44 -42.04 -6.63
N GLY A 27 12.37 -41.35 -6.22
CA GLY A 27 11.67 -41.59 -4.96
C GLY A 27 10.22 -41.15 -5.05
N LYS A 28 9.31 -42.13 -4.95
CA LYS A 28 7.83 -42.04 -4.83
C LYS A 28 7.23 -40.63 -4.85
N SER A 29 6.52 -40.32 -5.95
CA SER A 29 5.75 -39.10 -6.17
C SER A 29 4.77 -38.81 -5.02
N ARG A 30 5.16 -37.91 -4.12
CA ARG A 30 4.19 -36.99 -3.50
C ARG A 30 3.81 -36.02 -4.61
N THR A 31 2.54 -35.90 -4.95
CA THR A 31 2.05 -34.81 -5.80
C THR A 31 2.36 -33.50 -5.09
N VAL A 32 3.49 -32.88 -5.48
CA VAL A 32 3.90 -31.58 -4.97
C VAL A 32 3.09 -30.56 -5.76
N VAL A 33 2.14 -29.90 -5.09
CA VAL A 33 1.41 -28.76 -5.64
C VAL A 33 2.44 -27.75 -6.15
N GLU A 34 2.27 -27.31 -7.39
CA GLU A 34 3.23 -26.44 -8.03
C GLU A 34 3.09 -24.99 -7.51
N PRO A 35 4.17 -24.33 -7.05
CA PRO A 35 4.12 -22.93 -6.60
C PRO A 35 3.91 -21.98 -7.79
N VAL A 36 2.67 -21.53 -8.01
CA VAL A 36 2.29 -20.73 -9.17
C VAL A 36 2.95 -19.35 -9.13
N LEU A 37 3.18 -18.76 -7.94
CA LEU A 37 3.87 -17.48 -7.82
C LEU A 37 5.28 -17.52 -8.44
N ARG A 38 5.99 -18.65 -8.28
CA ARG A 38 7.31 -18.85 -8.88
C ARG A 38 7.24 -18.85 -10.40
N LEU A 39 6.23 -19.49 -10.98
CA LEU A 39 6.02 -19.53 -12.43
C LEU A 39 5.71 -18.13 -12.98
N LEU A 40 4.82 -17.40 -12.30
CA LEU A 40 4.47 -16.02 -12.66
C LEU A 40 5.69 -15.11 -12.62
N ARG A 41 6.50 -15.18 -11.56
CA ARG A 41 7.76 -14.40 -11.46
C ARG A 41 8.71 -14.70 -12.59
N LYS A 42 8.90 -15.99 -12.92
CA LYS A 42 9.76 -16.38 -14.03
C LYS A 42 9.27 -15.80 -15.35
N ALA A 43 7.95 -15.81 -15.59
CA ALA A 43 7.37 -15.20 -16.78
C ALA A 43 7.53 -13.68 -16.81
N LEU A 44 7.32 -13.01 -15.66
CA LEU A 44 7.52 -11.55 -15.53
C LEU A 44 8.98 -11.15 -15.78
N LEU A 45 9.94 -11.85 -15.18
CA LEU A 45 11.37 -11.55 -15.39
C LEU A 45 11.78 -11.74 -16.86
N LEU A 46 11.23 -12.75 -17.53
CA LEU A 46 11.44 -12.98 -18.96
C LEU A 46 10.83 -11.87 -19.83
N ASP A 47 9.67 -11.34 -19.45
CA ASP A 47 9.04 -10.22 -20.16
C ASP A 47 9.80 -8.90 -19.94
N ILE A 48 10.26 -8.65 -18.71
CA ILE A 48 11.09 -7.48 -18.36
C ILE A 48 12.40 -7.49 -19.18
N SER A 49 13.02 -8.65 -19.36
CA SER A 49 14.25 -8.81 -20.14
C SER A 49 14.01 -8.91 -21.66
N GLY A 50 12.79 -8.66 -22.15
CA GLY A 50 12.48 -8.71 -23.58
C GLY A 50 12.60 -10.10 -24.19
N GLY A 51 12.46 -11.16 -23.40
CA GLY A 51 12.61 -12.56 -23.81
C GLY A 51 14.01 -13.14 -23.58
N GLU A 52 14.96 -12.35 -23.10
CA GLU A 52 16.31 -12.83 -22.80
C GLU A 52 16.34 -13.65 -21.51
N LYS A 53 17.01 -14.81 -21.53
CA LYS A 53 17.15 -15.67 -20.34
C LYS A 53 18.22 -15.15 -19.37
N ARG A 54 17.97 -13.98 -18.79
CA ARG A 54 18.80 -13.35 -17.75
C ARG A 54 17.93 -12.75 -16.65
N VAL A 55 18.54 -12.44 -15.51
CA VAL A 55 17.86 -11.69 -14.44
C VAL A 55 17.99 -10.20 -14.77
N PRO A 56 16.88 -9.46 -14.93
CA PRO A 56 16.94 -8.01 -15.07
C PRO A 56 17.43 -7.35 -13.78
N ASP A 57 18.12 -6.23 -13.91
CA ASP A 57 18.57 -5.47 -12.74
C ASP A 57 17.41 -4.69 -12.08
N ALA A 58 17.69 -4.10 -10.91
CA ALA A 58 16.67 -3.41 -10.13
C ALA A 58 16.09 -2.19 -10.87
N ASP A 59 16.89 -1.49 -11.67
CA ASP A 59 16.47 -0.31 -12.43
C ASP A 59 15.58 -0.71 -13.60
N GLU A 60 15.93 -1.81 -14.31
CA GLU A 60 15.11 -2.39 -15.37
C GLU A 60 13.73 -2.82 -14.85
N ILE A 61 13.70 -3.53 -13.71
CA ILE A 61 12.44 -3.96 -13.07
C ILE A 61 11.61 -2.72 -12.71
N LYS A 62 12.22 -1.73 -12.05
CA LYS A 62 11.55 -0.51 -11.61
C LYS A 62 10.96 0.28 -12.76
N ASP A 63 11.74 0.52 -13.81
CA ASP A 63 11.30 1.22 -15.02
C ASP A 63 10.14 0.52 -15.70
N TRP A 64 10.22 -0.80 -15.79
CA TRP A 64 9.17 -1.60 -16.41
C TRP A 64 7.88 -1.54 -15.59
N VAL A 65 7.97 -1.65 -14.25
CA VAL A 65 6.82 -1.51 -13.35
C VAL A 65 6.18 -0.11 -13.45
N LEU A 66 6.98 0.97 -13.47
CA LEU A 66 6.44 2.33 -13.62
C LEU A 66 5.73 2.54 -14.96
N LYS A 67 6.26 1.96 -16.05
CA LYS A 67 5.57 1.97 -17.36
C LYS A 67 4.23 1.24 -17.32
N LEU A 68 4.15 0.12 -16.60
CA LEU A 68 2.88 -0.57 -16.39
C LEU A 68 1.89 0.28 -15.61
N PHE A 69 2.31 0.95 -14.53
CA PHE A 69 1.46 1.88 -13.78
C PHE A 69 0.88 2.99 -14.66
N ALA A 70 1.73 3.62 -15.49
CA ALA A 70 1.29 4.68 -16.40
C ALA A 70 0.24 4.21 -17.41
N LYS A 71 0.35 2.95 -17.86
CA LYS A 71 -0.58 2.33 -18.81
C LYS A 71 -1.88 1.88 -18.14
N ASN A 72 -1.77 1.16 -17.03
CA ASN A 72 -2.87 0.63 -16.23
C ASN A 72 -2.40 0.39 -14.78
N PRO A 73 -2.78 1.27 -13.83
CA PRO A 73 -2.31 1.16 -12.45
C PRO A 73 -2.75 -0.13 -11.76
N THR A 74 -3.92 -0.69 -12.12
CA THR A 74 -4.38 -1.97 -11.59
C THR A 74 -3.46 -3.13 -11.97
N VAL A 75 -2.92 -3.11 -13.19
CA VAL A 75 -1.91 -4.09 -13.63
C VAL A 75 -0.58 -3.81 -12.95
N GLY A 76 -0.22 -2.54 -12.79
CA GLY A 76 0.98 -2.11 -12.04
C GLY A 76 1.00 -2.65 -10.61
N ASP A 77 -0.09 -2.47 -9.85
CA ASP A 77 -0.21 -2.95 -8.47
C ASP A 77 -0.13 -4.48 -8.40
N MET A 78 -0.86 -5.18 -9.27
CA MET A 78 -0.81 -6.64 -9.37
C MET A 78 0.61 -7.14 -9.59
N VAL A 79 1.30 -6.63 -10.62
CA VAL A 79 2.66 -7.05 -10.97
C VAL A 79 3.65 -6.71 -9.86
N ARG A 80 3.57 -5.50 -9.30
CA ARG A 80 4.40 -5.07 -8.19
C ARG A 80 4.20 -5.99 -6.98
N ALA A 81 2.97 -6.35 -6.66
CA ALA A 81 2.67 -7.30 -5.58
C ALA A 81 3.28 -8.67 -5.87
N LEU A 82 3.10 -9.22 -7.08
CA LEU A 82 3.68 -10.51 -7.47
C LEU A 82 5.21 -10.51 -7.34
N LEU A 83 5.89 -9.40 -7.58
CA LEU A 83 7.35 -9.30 -7.38
C LEU A 83 7.74 -9.19 -5.89
N LEU A 84 6.95 -8.49 -5.08
CA LEU A 84 7.31 -8.14 -3.70
C LEU A 84 6.83 -9.12 -2.61
N ILE A 85 5.81 -9.94 -2.87
CA ILE A 85 5.26 -10.90 -1.89
C ILE A 85 6.36 -11.86 -1.42
N LYS A 86 6.65 -11.93 -0.12
CA LYS A 86 7.76 -12.76 0.37
C LYS A 86 7.46 -14.25 0.34
N GLU A 87 6.19 -14.62 0.53
CA GLU A 87 5.75 -15.99 0.77
C GLU A 87 4.60 -16.39 -0.14
N ASP A 88 4.65 -17.63 -0.64
CA ASP A 88 3.59 -18.30 -1.40
C ASP A 88 3.00 -19.39 -0.50
N LEU A 89 1.73 -19.29 -0.12
CA LEU A 89 1.06 -20.36 0.60
C LEU A 89 0.69 -21.47 -0.38
N VAL A 90 1.47 -22.54 -0.39
CA VAL A 90 1.27 -23.70 -1.26
C VAL A 90 0.50 -24.78 -0.51
N VAL A 91 -0.73 -25.04 -0.92
CA VAL A 91 -1.66 -25.95 -0.25
C VAL A 91 -2.41 -26.79 -1.28
N SER A 92 -2.62 -28.08 -0.99
CA SER A 92 -3.35 -28.96 -1.91
C SER A 92 -4.87 -28.76 -1.83
N GLU A 93 -5.59 -29.07 -2.90
CA GLU A 93 -7.05 -28.85 -3.00
C GLU A 93 -7.81 -29.56 -1.86
N HIS A 94 -7.34 -30.75 -1.45
CA HIS A 94 -7.96 -31.54 -0.38
C HIS A 94 -7.65 -31.02 1.05
N GLN A 95 -6.71 -30.10 1.19
CA GLN A 95 -6.38 -29.43 2.45
C GLN A 95 -7.13 -28.11 2.61
N LEU A 96 -7.73 -27.58 1.53
CA LEU A 96 -8.57 -26.40 1.62
C LEU A 96 -9.79 -26.67 2.52
N PRO A 97 -10.26 -25.68 3.29
CA PRO A 97 -11.44 -25.83 4.12
C PRO A 97 -12.67 -26.09 3.25
N SER A 98 -13.69 -26.76 3.82
CA SER A 98 -14.96 -26.91 3.11
C SER A 98 -15.57 -25.53 2.82
N ILE A 99 -16.31 -25.38 1.71
CA ILE A 99 -16.95 -24.10 1.39
C ILE A 99 -17.96 -23.67 2.48
N GLU A 100 -18.63 -24.61 3.13
CA GLU A 100 -19.55 -24.32 4.24
C GLU A 100 -18.82 -23.71 5.45
N GLU A 101 -17.66 -24.26 5.80
CA GLU A 101 -16.76 -23.69 6.81
C GLU A 101 -16.22 -22.33 6.40
N ALA A 102 -15.77 -22.20 5.14
CA ALA A 102 -15.29 -20.94 4.58
C ALA A 102 -16.32 -19.82 4.71
N LEU A 103 -17.56 -20.08 4.30
CA LEU A 103 -18.64 -19.10 4.40
C LEU A 103 -19.05 -18.80 5.84
N ARG A 104 -18.95 -19.76 6.76
CA ARG A 104 -19.25 -19.53 8.18
C ARG A 104 -18.22 -18.62 8.85
N GLU A 105 -16.94 -18.81 8.55
CA GLU A 105 -15.85 -18.16 9.30
C GLU A 105 -15.27 -16.92 8.63
N ILE A 106 -15.58 -16.66 7.36
CA ILE A 106 -15.04 -15.50 6.63
C ILE A 106 -15.30 -14.15 7.33
N GLY A 107 -16.39 -14.02 8.07
CA GLY A 107 -16.69 -12.80 8.85
C GLY A 107 -15.68 -12.50 9.96
N LEU A 108 -14.85 -13.47 10.38
CA LEU A 108 -13.76 -13.22 11.33
C LEU A 108 -12.70 -12.27 10.77
N LEU A 109 -12.59 -12.17 9.44
CA LEU A 109 -11.64 -11.28 8.77
C LEU A 109 -11.95 -9.79 8.99
N GLU A 110 -13.15 -9.41 9.44
CA GLU A 110 -13.40 -8.03 9.87
C GLU A 110 -12.55 -7.61 11.08
N GLN A 111 -12.14 -8.58 11.91
CA GLN A 111 -11.39 -8.36 13.14
C GLN A 111 -9.93 -8.78 13.01
N LEU A 112 -9.62 -9.62 12.02
CA LEU A 112 -8.28 -10.16 11.79
C LEU A 112 -7.61 -9.45 10.61
N HIS A 113 -6.44 -8.88 10.84
CA HIS A 113 -5.72 -8.12 9.83
C HIS A 113 -4.80 -9.03 9.00
N LEU A 114 -5.24 -9.38 7.79
CA LEU A 114 -4.35 -9.99 6.79
C LEU A 114 -3.47 -8.94 6.11
N PRO A 115 -2.30 -9.32 5.56
CA PRO A 115 -1.46 -8.42 4.77
C PRO A 115 -2.20 -7.76 3.61
N ASP A 116 -1.75 -6.57 3.19
CA ASP A 116 -2.33 -5.84 2.05
C ASP A 116 -2.32 -6.68 0.76
N PHE A 117 -1.27 -7.47 0.57
CA PHE A 117 -1.15 -8.40 -0.55
C PHE A 117 -0.61 -9.74 -0.07
N PHE A 118 -1.21 -10.82 -0.54
CA PHE A 118 -0.74 -12.19 -0.29
C PHE A 118 -1.13 -13.13 -1.42
N PHE A 119 -0.45 -14.27 -1.49
CA PHE A 119 -0.62 -15.23 -2.57
C PHE A 119 -0.83 -16.65 -2.05
N VAL A 120 -1.76 -17.37 -2.68
CA VAL A 120 -2.04 -18.79 -2.41
C VAL A 120 -1.91 -19.57 -3.70
N SER A 121 -1.11 -20.62 -3.71
CA SER A 121 -1.04 -21.61 -4.79
C SER A 121 -1.73 -22.90 -4.38
N SER A 122 -2.63 -23.39 -5.22
CA SER A 122 -3.36 -24.63 -5.02
C SER A 122 -3.72 -25.29 -6.35
N GLU A 123 -4.64 -26.24 -6.32
CA GLU A 123 -5.16 -26.95 -7.48
C GLU A 123 -6.67 -26.70 -7.57
N LEU A 124 -7.17 -26.53 -8.78
CA LEU A 124 -8.60 -26.50 -9.07
C LEU A 124 -8.88 -27.56 -10.15
N GLU A 125 -9.69 -28.56 -9.82
CA GLU A 125 -9.93 -29.71 -10.70
C GLU A 125 -8.61 -30.42 -11.11
N GLY A 126 -7.64 -30.44 -10.19
CA GLY A 126 -6.31 -31.04 -10.42
C GLY A 126 -5.33 -30.21 -11.26
N GLU A 127 -5.69 -28.99 -11.66
CA GLU A 127 -4.81 -28.08 -12.41
C GLU A 127 -4.23 -26.98 -11.50
N PRO A 128 -2.92 -26.67 -11.58
CA PRO A 128 -2.32 -25.62 -10.74
C PRO A 128 -2.95 -24.25 -10.97
N CYS A 129 -3.41 -23.63 -9.88
CA CYS A 129 -4.03 -22.33 -9.86
C CYS A 129 -3.46 -21.47 -8.72
N GLY A 130 -3.18 -20.21 -9.01
CA GLY A 130 -2.70 -19.24 -8.05
C GLY A 130 -3.70 -18.11 -7.85
N VAL A 131 -3.84 -17.62 -6.63
CA VAL A 131 -4.71 -16.50 -6.29
C VAL A 131 -3.91 -15.42 -5.58
N LEU A 132 -3.81 -14.26 -6.20
CA LEU A 132 -3.33 -13.03 -5.56
C LEU A 132 -4.52 -12.34 -4.89
N PHE A 133 -4.44 -12.11 -3.59
CA PHE A 133 -5.38 -11.28 -2.86
C PHE A 133 -4.79 -9.90 -2.62
N GLU A 134 -5.62 -8.89 -2.84
CA GLU A 134 -5.41 -7.49 -2.49
C GLU A 134 -6.49 -7.10 -1.48
N ARG A 135 -6.07 -6.65 -0.30
CA ARG A 135 -6.96 -6.19 0.76
C ARG A 135 -7.30 -4.72 0.54
N TYR A 136 -8.59 -4.40 0.55
CA TYR A 136 -9.10 -3.06 0.35
C TYR A 136 -10.11 -2.69 1.43
N GLU A 137 -9.90 -1.56 2.10
CA GLU A 137 -10.84 -0.97 3.05
C GLU A 137 -11.36 0.36 2.48
N SER A 138 -12.67 0.45 2.28
CA SER A 138 -13.32 1.70 1.89
C SER A 138 -13.66 2.50 3.15
N ASP A 139 -13.09 3.71 3.30
CA ASP A 139 -13.37 4.77 4.30
C ASP A 139 -14.25 4.37 5.50
N GLY A 140 -13.87 3.31 6.21
CA GLY A 140 -14.34 2.96 7.55
C GLY A 140 -15.46 1.92 7.73
N GLU A 141 -16.01 1.25 6.70
CA GLU A 141 -17.17 0.35 6.95
C GLU A 141 -17.16 -1.02 6.26
N VAL A 142 -16.45 -1.20 5.15
CA VAL A 142 -16.52 -2.47 4.39
C VAL A 142 -15.14 -2.96 4.00
N LEU A 143 -14.78 -4.15 4.50
CA LEU A 143 -13.60 -4.88 4.07
C LEU A 143 -13.90 -5.65 2.78
N VAL A 144 -13.05 -5.46 1.79
CA VAL A 144 -13.14 -6.15 0.49
C VAL A 144 -11.80 -6.78 0.17
N PHE A 145 -11.80 -8.04 -0.25
CA PHE A 145 -10.62 -8.67 -0.85
C PHE A 145 -10.81 -8.78 -2.36
N LEU A 146 -9.95 -8.13 -3.12
CA LEU A 146 -9.87 -8.31 -4.56
C LEU A 146 -8.97 -9.52 -4.84
N ALA A 147 -9.53 -10.55 -5.47
CA ALA A 147 -8.80 -11.75 -5.85
C ALA A 147 -8.54 -11.76 -7.35
N THR A 148 -7.28 -11.96 -7.74
CA THR A 148 -6.86 -12.19 -9.13
C THR A 148 -6.37 -13.61 -9.27
N LEU A 149 -7.00 -14.37 -10.17
CA LEU A 149 -6.75 -15.78 -10.39
C LEU A 149 -5.89 -15.98 -11.62
N PHE A 150 -4.89 -16.84 -11.47
CA PHE A 150 -3.94 -17.23 -12.50
C PHE A 150 -4.02 -18.74 -12.68
N ASP A 151 -4.21 -19.18 -13.92
CA ASP A 151 -4.01 -20.58 -14.28
C ASP A 151 -2.62 -20.75 -14.91
N LYS A 152 -2.06 -21.96 -14.81
CA LYS A 152 -0.73 -22.26 -15.36
C LYS A 152 -0.64 -22.10 -16.88
N LYS A 153 -1.75 -22.30 -17.62
CA LYS A 153 -1.77 -22.34 -19.09
C LYS A 153 -1.68 -20.93 -19.68
N ASN A 154 -2.32 -19.96 -19.05
CA ASN A 154 -2.41 -18.57 -19.50
C ASN A 154 -1.52 -17.63 -18.69
N LEU A 155 -1.13 -17.98 -17.46
CA LEU A 155 -0.38 -17.14 -16.54
C LEU A 155 -0.98 -15.72 -16.47
N MET A 156 -0.23 -14.70 -16.91
CA MET A 156 -0.66 -13.30 -16.91
C MET A 156 -1.46 -12.88 -18.16
N GLN A 157 -1.54 -13.73 -19.19
CA GLN A 157 -2.20 -13.38 -20.47
C GLN A 157 -3.72 -13.28 -20.33
N LYS A 158 -4.29 -14.11 -19.45
CA LYS A 158 -5.70 -14.12 -19.11
C LYS A 158 -5.84 -14.43 -17.64
N VAL A 159 -6.54 -13.57 -16.92
CA VAL A 159 -6.74 -13.68 -15.47
C VAL A 159 -8.22 -13.62 -15.13
N GLY A 160 -8.63 -14.35 -14.09
CA GLY A 160 -9.92 -14.14 -13.45
C GLY A 160 -9.81 -13.02 -12.43
N ARG A 161 -10.85 -12.21 -12.26
CA ARG A 161 -10.88 -11.20 -11.18
C ARG A 161 -12.22 -11.23 -10.47
N MET A 162 -12.18 -11.23 -9.14
CA MET A 162 -13.36 -11.15 -8.30
C MET A 162 -13.11 -10.28 -7.07
N ALA A 163 -14.19 -9.81 -6.47
CA ALA A 163 -14.20 -9.06 -5.22
C ALA A 163 -15.03 -9.82 -4.19
N ILE A 164 -14.46 -10.04 -3.01
CA ILE A 164 -15.10 -10.71 -1.88
C ILE A 164 -15.40 -9.65 -0.84
N ARG A 165 -16.69 -9.41 -0.58
CA ARG A 165 -17.13 -8.50 0.47
C ARG A 165 -17.18 -9.25 1.79
N VAL A 166 -16.38 -8.79 2.75
CA VAL A 166 -16.38 -9.31 4.12
C VAL A 166 -17.08 -8.30 5.00
N SER A 167 -18.33 -8.58 5.34
CA SER A 167 -19.09 -7.79 6.30
C SER A 167 -20.10 -8.65 7.05
N LYS A 168 -20.15 -8.57 8.39
CA LYS A 168 -21.21 -9.20 9.19
C LYS A 168 -22.53 -8.45 9.06
N GLU A 169 -22.48 -7.11 9.03
CA GLU A 169 -23.67 -6.26 9.04
C GLU A 169 -24.30 -6.10 7.65
N SER A 170 -23.47 -6.09 6.60
CA SER A 170 -23.92 -5.91 5.22
C SER A 170 -23.16 -6.82 4.26
N PRO A 171 -23.33 -8.15 4.35
CA PRO A 171 -22.57 -9.12 3.56
C PRO A 171 -22.85 -9.06 2.06
N GLU A 172 -23.95 -8.46 1.60
CA GLU A 172 -24.41 -8.56 0.22
C GLU A 172 -24.14 -7.30 -0.63
N PRO A 173 -23.77 -7.41 -1.93
CA PRO A 173 -23.44 -8.67 -2.62
C PRO A 173 -22.13 -9.25 -2.08
N PHE A 174 -22.15 -10.54 -1.76
CA PHE A 174 -21.01 -11.22 -1.13
C PHE A 174 -19.82 -11.38 -2.08
N LEU A 175 -20.09 -11.76 -3.32
CA LEU A 175 -19.09 -11.81 -4.39
C LEU A 175 -19.48 -10.88 -5.53
N SER A 176 -18.47 -10.30 -6.19
CA SER A 176 -18.62 -9.70 -7.52
C SER A 176 -17.56 -10.29 -8.45
N ILE A 177 -17.97 -10.86 -9.57
CA ILE A 177 -17.08 -11.53 -10.54
C ILE A 177 -16.97 -10.65 -11.78
N CYS A 178 -15.76 -10.36 -12.23
CA CYS A 178 -15.54 -9.60 -13.44
C CYS A 178 -15.76 -10.51 -14.66
N THR A 179 -16.71 -10.13 -15.52
CA THR A 179 -17.02 -10.78 -16.80
C THR A 179 -16.82 -9.77 -17.95
N PRO A 180 -16.85 -10.22 -19.22
CA PRO A 180 -16.80 -9.30 -20.37
C PRO A 180 -17.92 -8.25 -20.37
N ASP A 181 -19.07 -8.56 -19.77
CA ASP A 181 -20.25 -7.69 -19.69
C ASP A 181 -20.27 -6.80 -18.43
N GLY A 182 -19.24 -6.89 -17.58
CA GLY A 182 -19.10 -6.12 -16.35
C GLY A 182 -19.04 -6.98 -15.09
N TRP A 183 -19.45 -6.42 -13.95
CA TRP A 183 -19.38 -7.13 -12.66
C TRP A 183 -20.69 -7.87 -12.38
N LEU A 184 -20.63 -9.21 -12.40
CA LEU A 184 -21.71 -10.08 -11.97
C LEU A 184 -21.72 -10.18 -10.44
N ARG A 185 -22.82 -9.78 -9.81
CA ARG A 185 -23.00 -9.87 -8.35
C ARG A 185 -23.56 -11.23 -7.98
N VAL A 186 -22.88 -11.94 -7.07
CA VAL A 186 -23.24 -13.29 -6.63
C VAL A 186 -23.52 -13.27 -5.13
N PRO A 187 -24.76 -13.55 -4.71
CA PRO A 187 -25.12 -13.69 -3.31
C PRO A 187 -24.41 -14.86 -2.62
N LYS A 188 -24.25 -14.78 -1.29
CA LYS A 188 -23.51 -15.79 -0.52
C LYS A 188 -24.08 -17.20 -0.66
N ASN A 189 -25.41 -17.32 -0.73
CA ASN A 189 -26.11 -18.60 -0.86
C ASN A 189 -26.09 -19.20 -2.28
N GLN A 190 -25.54 -18.49 -3.27
CA GLN A 190 -25.43 -18.96 -4.65
C GLN A 190 -24.02 -19.47 -4.99
N ILE A 191 -23.13 -19.57 -4.00
CA ILE A 191 -21.80 -20.12 -4.21
C ILE A 191 -21.89 -21.63 -4.30
N VAL A 192 -21.52 -22.16 -5.46
CA VAL A 192 -21.55 -23.59 -5.76
C VAL A 192 -20.22 -24.23 -5.38
N PRO A 193 -20.21 -25.34 -4.61
CA PRO A 193 -18.99 -26.11 -4.33
C PRO A 193 -18.27 -26.56 -5.62
N GLY A 194 -16.94 -26.55 -5.62
CA GLY A 194 -16.12 -26.90 -6.78
C GLY A 194 -16.06 -25.83 -7.87
N SER A 195 -16.78 -24.72 -7.73
CA SER A 195 -16.64 -23.58 -8.65
C SER A 195 -15.40 -22.75 -8.33
N VAL A 196 -14.93 -21.98 -9.32
CA VAL A 196 -13.89 -20.95 -9.17
C VAL A 196 -14.18 -19.99 -8.01
N SER A 197 -15.46 -19.63 -7.82
CA SER A 197 -15.91 -18.78 -6.71
C SER A 197 -15.70 -19.45 -5.35
N SER A 198 -16.07 -20.73 -5.22
CA SER A 198 -15.84 -21.47 -3.97
C SER A 198 -14.35 -21.63 -3.67
N PHE A 199 -13.56 -22.01 -4.67
CA PHE A 199 -12.11 -22.15 -4.58
C PHE A 199 -11.45 -20.87 -4.05
N THR A 200 -11.81 -19.72 -4.61
CA THR A 200 -11.23 -18.43 -4.20
C THR A 200 -11.56 -18.09 -2.75
N VAL A 201 -12.79 -18.34 -2.31
CA VAL A 201 -13.20 -18.12 -0.91
C VAL A 201 -12.48 -19.08 0.04
N GLN A 202 -12.27 -20.33 -0.37
CA GLN A 202 -11.53 -21.32 0.41
C GLN A 202 -10.06 -20.95 0.54
N CYS A 203 -9.40 -20.50 -0.54
CA CYS A 203 -8.01 -20.00 -0.50
C CYS A 203 -7.86 -18.81 0.45
N LEU A 204 -8.82 -17.87 0.45
CA LEU A 204 -8.81 -16.74 1.37
C LEU A 204 -8.85 -17.20 2.84
N LEU A 205 -9.76 -18.14 3.17
CA LEU A 205 -9.86 -18.65 4.53
C LEU A 205 -8.65 -19.51 4.91
N GLU A 206 -8.10 -20.30 3.98
CA GLU A 206 -6.90 -21.09 4.25
C GLU A 206 -5.70 -20.20 4.58
N TYR A 207 -5.56 -19.08 3.86
CA TYR A 207 -4.53 -18.08 4.22
C TYR A 207 -4.76 -17.48 5.61
N LYS A 208 -6.02 -17.28 6.01
CA LYS A 208 -6.34 -16.91 7.39
C LYS A 208 -5.87 -17.96 8.39
N TYR A 209 -6.05 -19.25 8.13
CA TYR A 209 -5.59 -20.31 9.04
C TYR A 209 -4.07 -20.42 9.09
N TYR A 210 -3.39 -20.13 7.99
CA TYR A 210 -1.93 -20.04 7.97
C TYR A 210 -1.41 -18.91 8.86
N ILE A 211 -1.98 -17.70 8.75
CA ILE A 211 -1.56 -16.54 9.55
C ILE A 211 -2.06 -16.62 11.01
N TYR A 212 -3.28 -17.11 11.21
CA TYR A 212 -3.95 -17.22 12.51
C TYR A 212 -4.36 -18.68 12.76
N PRO A 213 -3.39 -19.56 13.08
CA PRO A 213 -3.65 -20.98 13.30
C PRO A 213 -4.48 -21.20 14.56
N THR A 214 -5.51 -22.03 14.46
CA THR A 214 -6.26 -22.51 15.62
C THR A 214 -5.53 -23.71 16.20
N LEU A 215 -4.93 -23.55 17.37
CA LEU A 215 -4.21 -24.62 18.06
C LEU A 215 -5.05 -25.18 19.22
N PRO A 216 -5.19 -26.51 19.35
CA PRO A 216 -5.77 -27.07 20.55
C PRO A 216 -4.85 -26.77 21.73
N LEU A 217 -5.41 -26.38 22.88
CA LEU A 217 -4.67 -26.09 24.11
C LEU A 217 -3.69 -27.21 24.49
N SER A 218 -4.08 -28.46 24.25
CA SER A 218 -3.25 -29.65 24.50
C SER A 218 -1.98 -29.76 23.63
N SER A 219 -1.90 -29.05 22.51
CA SER A 219 -0.73 -28.99 21.63
C SER A 219 0.32 -27.97 22.07
N ILE A 220 -0.04 -27.06 22.99
CA ILE A 220 0.86 -26.02 23.46
C ILE A 220 1.79 -26.63 24.51
N ILE A 221 3.02 -26.93 24.11
CA ILE A 221 4.08 -27.37 25.00
C ILE A 221 4.84 -26.12 25.45
N ALA A 222 4.62 -25.68 26.69
CA ALA A 222 5.44 -24.66 27.31
C ALA A 222 6.64 -25.35 27.98
N PRO A 223 7.85 -25.35 27.39
CA PRO A 223 9.03 -25.75 28.14
C PRO A 223 9.15 -24.85 29.38
N GLU A 224 9.66 -25.39 30.49
CA GLU A 224 10.10 -24.60 31.64
C GLU A 224 11.28 -23.71 31.21
N LEU A 225 11.00 -22.67 30.44
CA LEU A 225 11.89 -21.54 30.29
C LEU A 225 11.98 -20.87 31.65
N THR A 226 13.18 -20.39 31.99
CA THR A 226 13.41 -19.41 33.05
C THR A 226 12.49 -18.22 32.79
N ARG A 227 11.26 -18.29 33.30
CA ARG A 227 10.27 -17.25 33.15
C ARG A 227 10.88 -15.98 33.69
N ARG A 228 10.72 -14.90 32.93
CA ARG A 228 10.77 -13.54 33.46
C ARG A 228 9.96 -13.51 34.76
N LYS A 229 10.30 -12.68 35.75
CA LYS A 229 9.41 -12.54 36.92
C LYS A 229 8.03 -12.13 36.41
N ASP A 230 7.07 -13.05 36.45
CA ASP A 230 5.71 -12.81 35.99
C ASP A 230 5.19 -11.53 36.67
N ASN A 231 4.60 -10.64 35.89
CA ASN A 231 3.85 -9.54 36.45
C ASN A 231 2.57 -10.09 37.07
N ILE A 232 2.64 -10.44 38.36
CA ILE A 232 1.55 -11.06 39.11
C ILE A 232 0.27 -10.23 38.98
N HIS A 233 0.38 -8.90 38.94
CA HIS A 233 -0.77 -8.02 38.80
C HIS A 233 -1.45 -8.18 37.43
N LEU A 234 -0.70 -8.05 36.33
CA LEU A 234 -1.25 -8.25 34.98
C LEU A 234 -1.79 -9.67 34.80
N VAL A 235 -1.08 -10.70 35.25
CA VAL A 235 -1.55 -12.09 35.19
C VAL A 235 -2.86 -12.28 35.96
N SER A 236 -3.01 -11.61 37.11
CA SER A 236 -4.26 -11.62 37.86
C SER A 236 -5.38 -10.92 37.09
N LEU A 237 -5.11 -9.76 36.49
CA LEU A 237 -6.09 -9.03 35.67
C LEU A 237 -6.54 -9.86 34.48
N ILE A 238 -5.62 -10.51 33.76
CA ILE A 238 -5.93 -11.38 32.62
C ILE A 238 -6.82 -12.55 33.06
N LYS A 239 -6.45 -13.24 34.15
CA LYS A 239 -7.26 -14.35 34.69
C LYS A 239 -8.67 -13.92 35.04
N GLU A 240 -8.80 -12.79 35.73
CA GLU A 240 -10.10 -12.28 36.15
C GLU A 240 -10.90 -11.72 34.96
N ALA A 241 -10.25 -11.19 33.92
CA ALA A 241 -10.90 -10.78 32.67
C ALA A 241 -11.48 -11.98 31.90
N TYR A 242 -10.75 -13.09 31.78
CA TYR A 242 -11.27 -14.33 31.17
C TYR A 242 -12.40 -15.00 31.97
N LEU A 243 -12.54 -14.65 33.25
CA LEU A 243 -13.67 -15.07 34.09
C LEU A 243 -14.80 -14.03 34.11
N ASP A 244 -14.73 -13.00 33.25
CA ASP A 244 -15.66 -11.87 33.18
C ASP A 244 -15.83 -11.10 34.50
N LYS A 245 -14.82 -11.11 35.38
CA LYS A 245 -14.81 -10.40 36.67
C LYS A 245 -14.15 -9.03 36.60
N VAL A 246 -13.36 -8.79 35.55
CA VAL A 246 -12.72 -7.51 35.27
C VAL A 246 -13.27 -6.96 33.97
N VAL A 247 -13.67 -5.69 33.99
CA VAL A 247 -14.13 -4.98 32.79
C VAL A 247 -12.95 -4.76 31.85
N CYS A 248 -13.16 -5.06 30.58
CA CYS A 248 -12.26 -4.73 29.48
C CYS A 248 -12.81 -3.50 28.75
N THR A 249 -11.98 -2.49 28.53
CA THR A 249 -12.39 -1.28 27.80
C THR A 249 -11.53 -1.12 26.56
N ARG A 250 -12.14 -1.24 25.37
CA ARG A 250 -11.47 -0.92 24.12
C ARG A 250 -11.44 0.59 23.93
N VAL A 251 -10.26 1.14 23.67
CA VAL A 251 -10.01 2.57 23.57
C VAL A 251 -9.14 2.91 22.38
N ARG A 252 -9.18 4.18 21.98
CA ARG A 252 -8.13 4.83 21.19
C ARG A 252 -7.32 5.74 22.11
N VAL A 253 -6.02 5.53 22.20
CA VAL A 253 -5.14 6.20 23.16
C VAL A 253 -3.92 6.81 22.46
N PRO A 254 -3.49 8.04 22.84
CA PRO A 254 -2.21 8.59 22.41
C PRO A 254 -1.05 7.67 22.81
N LEU A 255 -0.14 7.36 21.89
CA LEU A 255 0.95 6.43 22.17
C LEU A 255 1.96 6.99 23.20
N ASP A 256 2.05 8.31 23.34
CA ASP A 256 2.96 9.00 24.25
C ASP A 256 2.56 8.92 25.73
N VAL A 257 1.31 8.58 26.03
CA VAL A 257 0.85 8.35 27.41
C VAL A 257 1.02 6.90 27.87
N VAL A 258 1.45 6.00 26.98
CA VAL A 258 1.70 4.57 27.25
C VAL A 258 3.18 4.37 27.58
N GLN A 259 3.47 3.63 28.66
CA GLN A 259 4.84 3.35 29.09
C GLN A 259 5.13 1.84 29.10
N PRO A 260 6.34 1.41 28.67
CA PRO A 260 6.76 0.03 28.85
C PRO A 260 7.09 -0.22 30.32
N ARG A 261 6.58 -1.32 30.90
CA ARG A 261 6.93 -1.72 32.27
C ARG A 261 8.44 -1.91 32.45
N ASP A 262 9.08 -2.52 31.45
CA ASP A 262 10.50 -2.88 31.49
C ASP A 262 11.22 -2.31 30.28
N ILE A 263 11.81 -1.15 30.49
CA ILE A 263 12.60 -0.47 29.48
C ILE A 263 13.87 -1.25 29.08
N ASP A 264 14.41 -2.13 29.93
CA ASP A 264 15.55 -2.96 29.55
C ASP A 264 15.12 -3.96 28.49
N TYR A 265 13.98 -4.61 28.69
CA TYR A 265 13.45 -5.53 27.67
C TYR A 265 13.19 -4.83 26.35
N ALA A 266 12.61 -3.63 26.39
CA ALA A 266 12.38 -2.80 25.21
C ALA A 266 13.68 -2.48 24.43
N LEU A 267 14.79 -2.24 25.14
CA LEU A 267 16.10 -2.00 24.52
C LEU A 267 16.69 -3.26 23.86
N HIS A 268 16.46 -4.43 24.47
CA HIS A 268 17.04 -5.70 24.03
C HIS A 268 16.16 -6.46 23.03
N THR A 269 14.94 -5.98 22.73
CA THR A 269 14.13 -6.49 21.61
C THR A 269 14.92 -6.39 20.30
N PRO A 270 15.13 -7.49 19.55
CA PRO A 270 15.90 -7.46 18.31
C PRO A 270 15.33 -6.51 17.26
N ASP A 271 16.20 -5.78 16.57
CA ASP A 271 15.83 -4.81 15.54
C ASP A 271 15.05 -5.44 14.38
N GLU A 272 15.41 -6.67 14.00
CA GLU A 272 14.71 -7.45 12.97
C GLU A 272 13.26 -7.71 13.36
N GLN A 273 12.99 -8.13 14.60
CA GLN A 273 11.63 -8.35 15.09
C GLN A 273 10.79 -7.08 15.05
N ILE A 274 11.40 -5.94 15.42
CA ILE A 274 10.71 -4.65 15.36
C ILE A 274 10.38 -4.29 13.90
N ARG A 275 11.33 -4.48 12.98
CA ARG A 275 11.12 -4.21 11.54
C ARG A 275 10.06 -5.11 10.92
N ASP A 276 10.09 -6.41 11.22
CA ASP A 276 9.11 -7.37 10.73
C ASP A 276 7.70 -7.07 11.24
N CYS A 277 7.59 -6.41 12.40
CA CYS A 277 6.33 -6.00 12.99
C CYS A 277 5.78 -4.68 12.42
N MET A 278 6.62 -3.81 11.85
CA MET A 278 6.20 -2.49 11.33
C MET A 278 5.00 -2.50 10.39
N PRO A 279 4.84 -3.45 9.44
CA PRO A 279 3.72 -3.43 8.51
C PRO A 279 2.34 -3.53 9.17
N TYR A 280 2.24 -4.19 10.34
CA TYR A 280 0.96 -4.43 11.02
C TYR A 280 0.88 -3.81 12.42
N ALA A 281 1.94 -3.19 12.93
CA ALA A 281 2.02 -2.67 14.30
C ALA A 281 0.89 -1.68 14.64
N ALA A 282 0.51 -0.80 13.72
CA ALA A 282 -0.56 0.18 13.93
C ALA A 282 -1.96 -0.46 14.04
N HIS A 283 -2.11 -1.69 13.56
CA HIS A 283 -3.36 -2.46 13.62
C HIS A 283 -3.39 -3.44 14.80
N THR A 284 -2.28 -3.62 15.52
CA THR A 284 -2.23 -4.46 16.71
C THR A 284 -2.93 -3.77 17.88
N GLU A 285 -3.92 -4.43 18.48
CA GLU A 285 -4.56 -3.95 19.70
C GLU A 285 -3.68 -4.26 20.92
N PHE A 286 -3.26 -3.23 21.64
CA PHE A 286 -2.41 -3.40 22.83
C PHE A 286 -3.22 -3.80 24.05
N LEU A 287 -2.68 -4.67 24.89
CA LEU A 287 -3.19 -4.95 26.22
C LEU A 287 -2.52 -4.01 27.24
N LEU A 288 -3.34 -3.19 27.90
CA LEU A 288 -2.89 -2.18 28.85
C LEU A 288 -3.55 -2.36 30.21
N TYR A 289 -2.92 -1.83 31.25
CA TYR A 289 -3.53 -1.63 32.57
C TYR A 289 -3.05 -0.29 33.14
N GLU A 290 -3.80 0.28 34.09
CA GLU A 290 -3.36 1.48 34.81
C GLU A 290 -2.71 1.08 36.13
N GLU A 291 -1.49 1.57 36.36
CA GLU A 291 -0.78 1.45 37.64
C GLU A 291 -0.23 2.85 37.99
N ASP A 292 -0.52 3.32 39.21
CA ASP A 292 -0.11 4.64 39.70
C ASP A 292 -0.43 5.82 38.76
N GLY A 293 -1.58 5.74 38.08
CA GLY A 293 -2.02 6.77 37.14
C GLY A 293 -1.27 6.78 35.81
N VAL A 294 -0.58 5.70 35.46
CA VAL A 294 0.14 5.52 34.19
C VAL A 294 -0.42 4.32 33.45
N LEU A 295 -0.63 4.44 32.14
CA LEU A 295 -1.01 3.30 31.31
C LEU A 295 0.25 2.51 30.97
N ILE A 296 0.29 1.26 31.43
CA ILE A 296 1.45 0.37 31.30
C ILE A 296 1.18 -0.68 30.23
N MET A 297 2.15 -0.84 29.34
CA MET A 297 2.28 -1.95 28.38
C MET A 297 3.34 -2.91 28.91
N ASP A 298 3.01 -4.20 29.00
CA ASP A 298 3.91 -5.23 29.55
C ASP A 298 3.96 -6.53 28.74
N ASP A 299 3.25 -6.60 27.62
CA ASP A 299 3.25 -7.79 26.75
C ASP A 299 3.65 -7.40 25.32
N ASP A 300 3.03 -6.36 24.79
CA ASP A 300 3.11 -5.93 23.39
C ASP A 300 4.37 -5.12 23.01
N TYR A 301 5.55 -5.50 23.52
CA TYR A 301 6.78 -4.71 23.33
C TYR A 301 7.15 -4.51 21.87
N THR A 302 7.14 -5.58 21.06
CA THR A 302 7.53 -5.50 19.64
C THR A 302 6.64 -4.55 18.84
N PRO A 303 5.29 -4.70 18.84
CA PRO A 303 4.42 -3.76 18.14
C PRO A 303 4.42 -2.36 18.76
N TYR A 304 4.56 -2.21 20.08
CA TYR A 304 4.75 -0.89 20.73
C TYR A 304 5.99 -0.17 20.19
N LEU A 305 7.13 -0.87 20.11
CA LEU A 305 8.39 -0.32 19.59
C LEU A 305 8.30 0.01 18.10
N ALA A 306 7.64 -0.83 17.32
CA ALA A 306 7.40 -0.56 15.91
C ALA A 306 6.55 0.71 15.72
N CYS A 307 5.46 0.86 16.47
CA CYS A 307 4.63 2.07 16.46
C CYS A 307 5.42 3.33 16.88
N GLN A 308 6.27 3.23 17.90
CA GLN A 308 7.17 4.33 18.32
C GLN A 308 8.18 4.70 17.24
N ALA A 309 8.79 3.72 16.57
CA ALA A 309 9.71 3.94 15.46
C ALA A 309 9.01 4.65 14.29
N LEU A 310 7.80 4.22 13.95
CA LEU A 310 6.94 4.78 12.90
C LEU A 310 6.29 6.13 13.26
N ARG A 311 6.42 6.60 14.51
CA ARG A 311 5.74 7.81 15.05
C ARG A 311 4.22 7.75 14.91
N VAL A 312 3.65 6.57 15.12
CA VAL A 312 2.19 6.41 15.26
C VAL A 312 1.73 7.27 16.44
N LYS A 313 0.74 8.14 16.21
CA LYS A 313 0.27 9.09 17.22
C LYS A 313 -0.72 8.45 18.19
N GLU A 314 -1.61 7.62 17.67
CA GLU A 314 -2.67 6.97 18.43
C GLU A 314 -2.72 5.49 18.06
N VAL A 315 -3.03 4.66 19.05
CA VAL A 315 -3.18 3.21 18.89
C VAL A 315 -4.53 2.76 19.45
N THR A 316 -5.04 1.64 18.95
CA THR A 316 -6.16 0.94 19.58
C THR A 316 -5.62 0.05 20.68
N ALA A 317 -6.26 0.06 21.84
CA ALA A 317 -5.86 -0.75 22.98
C ALA A 317 -7.06 -1.25 23.76
N VAL A 318 -6.87 -2.31 24.54
CA VAL A 318 -7.82 -2.85 25.50
C VAL A 318 -7.23 -2.67 26.88
N ILE A 319 -7.87 -1.83 27.70
CA ILE A 319 -7.46 -1.57 29.08
C ILE A 319 -8.20 -2.52 30.00
N LEU A 320 -7.44 -3.28 30.81
CA LEU A 320 -7.96 -4.17 31.85
C LEU A 320 -8.22 -3.39 33.14
N GLY A 321 -9.46 -3.40 33.60
CA GLY A 321 -9.86 -2.80 34.87
C GLY A 321 -10.11 -1.29 34.80
N LYS A 322 -10.00 -0.63 35.97
CA LYS A 322 -10.28 0.80 36.10
C LYS A 322 -9.10 1.64 35.61
N PHE A 323 -9.40 2.72 34.92
CA PHE A 323 -8.40 3.69 34.46
C PHE A 323 -9.03 5.09 34.37
N ASN A 324 -8.18 6.11 34.29
CA ASN A 324 -8.61 7.47 34.05
C ASN A 324 -9.04 7.68 32.59
N GLN A 325 -10.36 7.74 32.38
CA GLN A 325 -10.96 7.89 31.06
C GLN A 325 -10.55 9.17 30.32
N SER A 326 -10.05 10.22 31.00
CA SER A 326 -9.60 11.44 30.33
C SER A 326 -8.38 11.21 29.41
N ARG A 327 -7.71 10.07 29.52
CA ARG A 327 -6.48 9.74 28.78
C ARG A 327 -6.74 9.01 27.46
N ALA A 328 -7.95 8.54 27.22
CA ALA A 328 -8.26 7.76 26.04
C ALA A 328 -9.71 7.94 25.59
N LYS A 329 -9.95 7.84 24.28
CA LYS A 329 -11.30 7.81 23.72
C LYS A 329 -11.86 6.40 23.83
N VAL A 330 -12.91 6.21 24.62
CA VAL A 330 -13.60 4.93 24.74
C VAL A 330 -14.30 4.57 23.41
N LEU A 331 -14.05 3.35 22.93
CA LEU A 331 -14.69 2.81 21.72
C LEU A 331 -15.78 1.80 22.10
N SER A 332 -15.49 0.88 23.03
CA SER A 332 -16.46 -0.08 23.57
C SER A 332 -16.06 -0.55 24.97
N ILE A 333 -17.04 -1.00 25.76
CA ILE A 333 -16.87 -1.56 27.11
C ILE A 333 -17.48 -2.95 27.10
N GLY A 334 -16.78 -3.92 27.69
CA GLY A 334 -17.16 -5.33 27.68
C GLY A 334 -16.32 -6.14 28.67
N TYR A 335 -16.12 -7.43 28.38
CA TYR A 335 -15.35 -8.37 29.20
C TYR A 335 -14.39 -9.19 28.34
N SER A 336 -14.36 -10.52 28.51
CA SER A 336 -13.43 -11.41 27.82
C SER A 336 -13.54 -11.35 26.28
N GLU A 337 -14.69 -10.97 25.74
CA GLU A 337 -14.90 -10.80 24.30
C GLU A 337 -14.09 -9.66 23.66
N LEU A 338 -13.58 -8.74 24.49
CA LEU A 338 -12.68 -7.68 24.05
C LEU A 338 -11.20 -8.03 24.22
N MET A 339 -10.86 -9.21 24.75
CA MET A 339 -9.45 -9.60 24.91
C MET A 339 -8.76 -9.69 23.54
N PRO A 340 -7.62 -9.00 23.33
CA PRO A 340 -6.82 -9.15 22.12
C PRO A 340 -6.38 -10.59 21.89
N PRO A 341 -6.16 -11.00 20.63
CA PRO A 341 -5.65 -12.33 20.32
C PRO A 341 -4.23 -12.53 20.88
N ILE A 342 -3.93 -13.76 21.33
CA ILE A 342 -2.59 -14.12 21.83
C ILE A 342 -1.65 -14.24 20.63
N SER A 343 -0.58 -13.44 20.64
CA SER A 343 0.49 -13.52 19.64
C SER A 343 1.57 -14.49 20.09
N VAL A 344 2.00 -15.39 19.21
CA VAL A 344 3.11 -16.33 19.47
C VAL A 344 4.30 -15.96 18.59
N SER A 345 5.44 -15.65 19.19
CA SER A 345 6.69 -15.34 18.48
C SER A 345 7.79 -16.35 18.84
N PRO A 346 8.68 -16.72 17.91
CA PRO A 346 9.85 -17.54 18.23
C PRO A 346 10.71 -16.87 19.31
N SER A 347 11.11 -17.63 20.33
CA SER A 347 11.94 -17.09 21.41
C SER A 347 13.31 -16.66 20.88
N ALA A 348 13.66 -15.38 21.05
CA ALA A 348 15.02 -14.90 20.86
C ALA A 348 15.78 -14.93 22.21
N HIS A 349 16.99 -15.47 22.23
CA HIS A 349 17.87 -15.38 23.38
C HIS A 349 18.30 -13.93 23.59
N GLN A 350 17.98 -13.37 24.75
CA GLN A 350 18.41 -12.02 25.14
C GLN A 350 19.52 -12.10 26.17
N SER A 351 20.55 -11.28 25.98
CA SER A 351 21.60 -11.05 26.97
C SER A 351 21.41 -9.68 27.62
N GLN A 352 21.50 -9.61 28.94
CA GLN A 352 21.34 -8.36 29.69
C GLN A 352 22.69 -7.67 29.87
N LYS A 353 22.83 -6.43 29.40
CA LYS A 353 23.91 -5.52 29.85
C LYS A 353 23.34 -4.22 30.39
N ARG A 354 23.87 -3.76 31.53
CA ARG A 354 23.48 -2.51 32.17
C ARG A 354 24.09 -1.32 31.42
N LEU A 355 23.22 -0.42 30.98
CA LEU A 355 23.58 0.89 30.43
C LEU A 355 22.95 2.00 31.30
N ARG A 356 23.61 3.15 31.38
CA ARG A 356 23.05 4.37 32.01
C ARG A 356 22.43 5.26 30.93
N ASP A 357 21.31 5.86 31.30
CA ASP A 357 20.31 6.58 30.50
C ASP A 357 19.56 5.77 29.43
N LYS A 358 18.60 4.97 29.92
CA LYS A 358 17.84 3.98 29.13
C LYS A 358 16.82 4.61 28.18
N GLN A 359 16.27 5.77 28.53
CA GLN A 359 15.28 6.46 27.69
C GLN A 359 15.93 7.08 26.46
N GLU A 360 17.10 7.70 26.61
CA GLU A 360 17.82 8.27 25.47
C GLU A 360 18.32 7.17 24.52
N LEU A 361 18.80 6.04 25.05
CA LEU A 361 19.22 4.89 24.25
C LEU A 361 18.06 4.29 23.46
N LEU A 362 16.88 4.16 24.09
CA LEU A 362 15.70 3.65 23.40
C LEU A 362 15.30 4.60 22.29
N LYS A 363 15.33 5.91 22.55
CA LYS A 363 15.07 6.93 21.53
C LYS A 363 16.06 6.85 20.36
N LYS A 364 17.36 6.61 20.62
CA LYS A 364 18.38 6.42 19.56
C LYS A 364 18.14 5.17 18.74
N LYS A 365 17.86 4.03 19.39
CA LYS A 365 17.49 2.76 18.72
C LYS A 365 16.26 2.94 17.82
N LEU A 366 15.22 3.59 18.34
CA LEU A 366 14.01 3.86 17.56
C LEU A 366 14.26 4.83 16.41
N GLN A 367 15.17 5.80 16.59
CA GLN A 367 15.58 6.70 15.50
C GLN A 367 16.33 5.98 14.39
N SER A 368 17.23 5.04 14.71
CA SER A 368 17.96 4.25 13.69
C SER A 368 17.08 3.25 12.97
N LEU A 369 15.96 2.84 13.58
CA LEU A 369 14.98 1.94 12.96
C LEU A 369 13.98 2.66 12.06
N ARG A 370 13.94 3.99 12.08
CA ARG A 370 13.03 4.74 11.22
C ARG A 370 13.28 4.39 9.76
N PRO A 371 12.22 4.09 8.99
CA PRO A 371 12.35 4.04 7.54
C PRO A 371 12.93 5.37 7.06
N SER A 372 14.08 5.32 6.38
CA SER A 372 14.56 6.48 5.66
C SER A 372 13.55 6.75 4.55
N PHE A 373 12.81 7.86 4.66
CA PHE A 373 12.01 8.34 3.55
C PHE A 373 12.98 8.93 2.52
N LEU A 374 13.50 8.06 1.66
CA LEU A 374 14.30 8.48 0.52
C LEU A 374 13.43 9.40 -0.36
N PRO A 375 13.94 10.55 -0.81
CA PRO A 375 13.23 11.44 -1.73
C PRO A 375 12.64 10.69 -2.95
N ALA A 376 13.37 9.70 -3.47
CA ALA A 376 12.91 8.83 -4.57
C ALA A 376 11.62 8.07 -4.22
N ALA A 377 11.54 7.47 -3.03
CA ALA A 377 10.35 6.73 -2.59
C ALA A 377 9.11 7.63 -2.44
N LYS A 378 9.30 8.92 -2.09
CA LYS A 378 8.20 9.90 -2.11
C LYS A 378 7.74 10.15 -3.54
N MET A 379 8.67 10.37 -4.48
CA MET A 379 8.32 10.62 -5.89
C MET A 379 7.64 9.42 -6.56
N GLU A 380 8.05 8.19 -6.23
CA GLU A 380 7.37 6.98 -6.67
C GLU A 380 5.91 6.93 -6.22
N ARG A 381 5.65 7.28 -4.95
CA ARG A 381 4.27 7.34 -4.44
C ARG A 381 3.46 8.39 -5.19
N SER A 382 4.01 9.58 -5.41
CA SER A 382 3.37 10.63 -6.21
C SER A 382 3.11 10.16 -7.65
N PHE A 383 4.02 9.40 -8.25
CA PHE A 383 3.82 8.81 -9.57
C PHE A 383 2.64 7.84 -9.60
N ILE A 384 2.60 6.90 -8.65
CA ILE A 384 1.52 5.90 -8.55
C ILE A 384 0.18 6.59 -8.29
N GLU A 385 0.15 7.59 -7.40
CA GLU A 385 -1.06 8.38 -7.10
C GLU A 385 -1.57 9.11 -8.34
N LEU A 386 -0.68 9.75 -9.12
CA LEU A 386 -1.06 10.40 -10.37
C LEU A 386 -1.61 9.37 -11.38
N CYS A 387 -0.98 8.19 -11.53
CA CYS A 387 -1.51 7.13 -12.39
C CYS A 387 -2.95 6.73 -12.00
N TRP A 388 -3.23 6.61 -10.69
CA TRP A 388 -4.56 6.31 -10.19
C TRP A 388 -5.56 7.45 -10.44
N LEU A 389 -5.18 8.71 -10.23
CA LEU A 389 -6.01 9.86 -10.58
C LEU A 389 -6.33 9.87 -12.07
N LEU A 390 -5.38 9.56 -12.94
CA LEU A 390 -5.58 9.58 -14.40
C LEU A 390 -6.30 8.34 -14.96
N ASN A 391 -6.59 7.34 -14.12
CA ASN A 391 -7.30 6.12 -14.52
C ASN A 391 -8.79 6.15 -14.14
N ARG A 392 -9.19 7.02 -13.21
CA ARG A 392 -10.59 7.11 -12.77
C ARG A 392 -11.42 7.87 -13.81
N VAL A 393 -12.53 7.26 -14.22
CA VAL A 393 -13.47 7.79 -15.24
C VAL A 393 -14.04 9.17 -14.88
N LYS A 394 -14.06 9.54 -13.59
CA LYS A 394 -14.67 10.79 -13.08
C LYS A 394 -13.71 11.68 -12.29
N THR A 395 -12.41 11.60 -12.55
CA THR A 395 -11.47 12.51 -11.88
C THR A 395 -11.82 13.95 -12.19
N ARG A 396 -12.06 14.73 -11.14
CA ARG A 396 -12.35 16.14 -11.29
C ARG A 396 -11.03 16.88 -11.46
N GLU A 397 -11.07 17.95 -12.24
CA GLU A 397 -9.93 18.86 -12.41
C GLU A 397 -9.41 19.36 -11.06
N ARG A 398 -10.31 19.67 -10.12
CA ARG A 398 -9.98 20.04 -8.73
C ARG A 398 -9.14 18.98 -7.99
N ASP A 399 -9.31 17.70 -8.29
CA ASP A 399 -8.52 16.63 -7.66
C ASP A 399 -7.09 16.64 -8.23
N LEU A 400 -6.95 16.84 -9.55
CA LEU A 400 -5.65 17.00 -10.22
C LEU A 400 -4.94 18.27 -9.77
N HIS A 401 -5.68 19.38 -9.61
CA HIS A 401 -5.16 20.63 -9.08
C HIS A 401 -4.62 20.48 -7.67
N ARG A 402 -5.39 19.86 -6.77
CA ARG A 402 -4.93 19.58 -5.39
C ARG A 402 -3.66 18.75 -5.41
N PHE A 403 -3.64 17.68 -6.19
CA PHE A 403 -2.48 16.80 -6.31
C PHE A 403 -1.24 17.55 -6.81
N LEU A 404 -1.37 18.34 -7.89
CA LEU A 404 -0.26 19.10 -8.46
C LEU A 404 0.24 20.23 -7.55
N LYS A 405 -0.65 20.84 -6.77
CA LYS A 405 -0.27 21.83 -5.75
C LYS A 405 0.62 21.21 -4.66
N GLU A 406 0.32 19.99 -4.25
CA GLU A 406 1.08 19.27 -3.21
C GLU A 406 2.35 18.59 -3.77
N ASN A 407 2.38 18.33 -5.08
CA ASN A 407 3.47 17.66 -5.79
C ASN A 407 3.99 18.51 -6.95
N TYR A 408 4.27 19.77 -6.68
CA TYR A 408 4.53 20.75 -7.73
C TYR A 408 5.83 20.54 -8.49
N GLN A 409 6.79 19.82 -7.91
CA GLN A 409 8.05 19.42 -8.54
C GLN A 409 7.86 18.65 -9.86
N ILE A 410 6.64 18.14 -10.09
CA ILE A 410 6.21 17.47 -11.33
C ILE A 410 6.11 18.47 -12.50
N LEU A 411 5.60 19.68 -12.22
CA LEU A 411 5.43 20.74 -13.21
C LEU A 411 6.77 21.38 -13.54
N ASP A 412 7.64 21.52 -12.56
CA ASP A 412 8.98 22.07 -12.72
C ASP A 412 9.93 21.51 -11.67
N SER A 413 11.07 20.98 -12.12
CA SER A 413 12.09 20.40 -11.24
C SER A 413 12.99 21.44 -10.56
N HIS A 414 12.84 22.73 -10.87
CA HIS A 414 13.60 23.81 -10.26
C HIS A 414 12.86 24.35 -9.04
N LEU A 415 13.58 25.10 -8.19
CA LEU A 415 13.08 25.67 -6.92
C LEU A 415 12.12 26.86 -7.13
N ALA A 416 11.16 26.74 -8.04
CA ALA A 416 10.13 27.75 -8.25
C ALA A 416 9.21 27.83 -7.01
N ALA A 417 8.86 29.05 -6.60
CA ALA A 417 7.77 29.26 -5.65
C ALA A 417 6.44 29.09 -6.38
N ILE A 418 5.46 28.44 -5.74
CA ILE A 418 4.20 28.08 -6.39
C ILE A 418 3.01 28.63 -5.65
N PHE A 419 2.15 29.28 -6.42
CA PHE A 419 0.95 29.94 -5.95
C PHE A 419 -0.25 29.32 -6.67
N SER A 420 -1.32 29.11 -5.93
CA SER A 420 -2.54 28.47 -6.41
C SER A 420 -3.67 29.48 -6.48
N GLU A 421 -4.52 29.35 -7.50
CA GLU A 421 -5.73 30.15 -7.65
C GLU A 421 -5.44 31.67 -7.63
N VAL A 422 -4.44 32.10 -8.41
CA VAL A 422 -3.89 33.46 -8.37
C VAL A 422 -4.79 34.42 -9.15
N PRO A 423 -5.29 35.52 -8.55
CA PRO A 423 -6.08 36.51 -9.28
C PRO A 423 -5.20 37.27 -10.28
N ILE A 424 -5.69 37.42 -11.51
CA ILE A 424 -5.05 38.19 -12.59
C ILE A 424 -6.12 39.03 -13.28
N GLY A 425 -6.25 40.29 -12.87
CA GLY A 425 -7.31 41.17 -13.38
C GLY A 425 -8.69 40.63 -13.02
N LYS A 426 -9.50 40.32 -14.04
CA LYS A 426 -10.82 39.67 -13.87
C LYS A 426 -10.76 38.14 -13.83
N TYR A 427 -9.59 37.55 -14.06
CA TYR A 427 -9.39 36.11 -14.16
C TYR A 427 -8.72 35.54 -12.91
N ARG A 428 -8.60 34.22 -12.87
CA ARG A 428 -7.89 33.47 -11.85
C ARG A 428 -7.13 32.33 -12.52
N ALA A 429 -5.81 32.31 -12.37
CA ALA A 429 -4.97 31.23 -12.87
C ALA A 429 -4.92 30.08 -11.86
N ASP A 430 -4.92 28.84 -12.33
CA ASP A 430 -4.93 27.66 -11.46
C ASP A 430 -3.64 27.56 -10.64
N LEU A 431 -2.50 27.68 -11.31
CA LEU A 431 -1.19 27.71 -10.68
C LEU A 431 -0.29 28.77 -11.34
N VAL A 432 0.61 29.36 -10.55
CA VAL A 432 1.66 30.25 -11.03
C VAL A 432 2.98 29.78 -10.44
N LEU A 433 3.95 29.49 -11.32
CA LEU A 433 5.32 29.17 -10.94
C LEU A 433 6.16 30.44 -11.04
N GLN A 434 6.79 30.83 -9.93
CA GLN A 434 7.63 32.01 -9.84
C GLN A 434 9.10 31.61 -9.68
N TYR A 435 9.94 32.08 -10.60
CA TYR A 435 11.38 31.87 -10.56
C TYR A 435 12.04 33.13 -10.03
N HIS A 436 12.76 33.01 -8.90
CA HIS A 436 13.46 34.12 -8.25
C HIS A 436 14.88 34.38 -8.82
N GLN A 437 15.24 33.70 -9.91
CA GLN A 437 16.52 33.90 -10.58
C GLN A 437 16.60 35.27 -11.28
N SER A 438 17.77 35.61 -11.80
CA SER A 438 18.10 36.95 -12.34
C SER A 438 17.19 37.44 -13.46
N ASP A 439 16.47 36.54 -14.14
CA ASP A 439 15.58 36.82 -15.27
C ASP A 439 14.13 37.12 -14.87
N LYS A 440 13.75 36.96 -13.58
CA LYS A 440 12.39 37.17 -13.05
C LYS A 440 11.33 36.62 -14.02
N ARG A 441 11.21 35.29 -14.07
CA ARG A 441 10.23 34.59 -14.91
C ARG A 441 9.02 34.13 -14.09
N VAL A 442 7.83 34.17 -14.70
CA VAL A 442 6.66 33.43 -14.22
C VAL A 442 6.10 32.53 -15.31
N VAL A 443 5.61 31.36 -14.92
CA VAL A 443 4.84 30.47 -15.79
C VAL A 443 3.43 30.38 -15.25
N LEU A 444 2.46 30.78 -16.06
CA LEU A 444 1.04 30.70 -15.75
C LEU A 444 0.50 29.34 -16.23
N VAL A 445 -0.11 28.57 -15.34
CA VAL A 445 -0.60 27.23 -15.66
C VAL A 445 -2.12 27.21 -15.65
N GLU A 446 -2.70 26.74 -16.75
CA GLU A 446 -4.10 26.32 -16.85
C GLU A 446 -4.16 24.79 -16.85
N LEU A 447 -5.00 24.23 -16.00
CA LEU A 447 -5.25 22.80 -15.92
C LEU A 447 -6.58 22.47 -16.58
N GLU A 448 -6.56 21.47 -17.44
CA GLU A 448 -7.75 20.96 -18.10
C GLU A 448 -7.92 19.47 -17.79
N PRO A 449 -9.12 18.89 -17.94
CA PRO A 449 -9.33 17.49 -17.61
C PRO A 449 -8.47 16.53 -18.46
N HIS A 450 -7.97 15.48 -17.83
CA HIS A 450 -7.09 14.50 -18.45
C HIS A 450 -7.76 13.65 -19.54
N ASP A 451 -9.09 13.56 -19.56
CA ASP A 451 -9.88 12.78 -20.52
C ASP A 451 -10.23 13.57 -21.80
N LYS A 452 -9.80 14.83 -21.89
CA LYS A 452 -10.05 15.67 -23.07
C LYS A 452 -9.09 15.36 -24.19
N GLN A 453 -9.65 15.22 -25.40
CA GLN A 453 -8.87 15.14 -26.62
C GLN A 453 -8.28 16.51 -26.97
N ILE A 454 -7.02 16.52 -27.40
CA ILE A 454 -6.33 17.75 -27.82
C ILE A 454 -6.67 18.10 -29.27
N PHE A 455 -6.72 17.09 -30.14
CA PHE A 455 -6.94 17.26 -31.58
C PHE A 455 -8.29 16.70 -32.05
N THR A 456 -8.78 17.28 -33.12
CA THR A 456 -9.86 16.72 -33.95
C THR A 456 -9.29 15.62 -34.86
N LYS A 457 -10.17 14.83 -35.48
CA LYS A 457 -9.78 13.82 -36.49
C LYS A 457 -9.02 14.41 -37.69
N LYS A 458 -9.12 15.72 -37.93
CA LYS A 458 -8.43 16.44 -39.03
C LYS A 458 -7.10 17.08 -38.57
N ASN A 459 -6.51 16.61 -37.48
CA ASN A 459 -5.28 17.12 -36.90
C ASN A 459 -5.29 18.64 -36.61
N ARG A 460 -6.45 19.16 -36.19
CA ARG A 460 -6.61 20.55 -35.72
C ARG A 460 -6.89 20.58 -34.22
N LEU A 461 -6.37 21.58 -33.51
CA LEU A 461 -6.68 21.78 -32.09
C LEU A 461 -8.19 21.87 -31.87
N ARG A 462 -8.67 21.24 -30.81
CA ARG A 462 -10.07 21.33 -30.40
C ARG A 462 -10.34 22.67 -29.72
N HIS A 463 -11.62 23.05 -29.76
CA HIS A 463 -12.15 24.27 -29.16
C HIS A 463 -11.67 24.49 -27.71
N GLN A 464 -11.69 23.44 -26.88
CA GLN A 464 -11.27 23.54 -25.48
C GLN A 464 -9.79 23.94 -25.36
N VAL A 465 -8.90 23.34 -26.16
CA VAL A 465 -7.48 23.72 -26.17
C VAL A 465 -7.29 25.16 -26.66
N THR A 466 -8.04 25.59 -27.68
CA THR A 466 -7.97 26.98 -28.14
C THR A 466 -8.51 27.97 -27.10
N HIS A 467 -9.49 27.57 -26.29
CA HIS A 467 -9.99 28.38 -25.18
C HIS A 467 -8.95 28.52 -24.06
N ALA A 468 -8.34 27.41 -23.63
CA ALA A 468 -7.27 27.42 -22.64
C ALA A 468 -6.08 28.28 -23.11
N LEU A 469 -5.69 28.18 -24.39
CA LEU A 469 -4.68 29.07 -25.00
C LEU A 469 -5.08 30.54 -24.87
N GLN A 470 -6.29 30.89 -25.24
CA GLN A 470 -6.78 32.27 -25.14
C GLN A 470 -6.81 32.76 -23.69
N GLN A 471 -7.22 31.92 -22.72
CA GLN A 471 -7.21 32.27 -21.30
C GLN A 471 -5.79 32.62 -20.83
N VAL A 472 -4.81 31.77 -21.15
CA VAL A 472 -3.42 32.02 -20.75
C VAL A 472 -2.83 33.26 -21.46
N GLU A 473 -3.13 33.45 -22.74
CA GLU A 473 -2.74 34.67 -23.48
C GLU A 473 -3.33 35.94 -22.85
N ASP A 474 -4.61 35.91 -22.47
CA ASP A 474 -5.29 37.00 -21.79
C ASP A 474 -4.60 37.33 -20.46
N TRP A 475 -4.25 36.32 -19.67
CA TRP A 475 -3.56 36.54 -18.39
C TRP A 475 -2.18 37.17 -18.58
N ILE A 476 -1.41 36.69 -19.57
CA ILE A 476 -0.11 37.26 -19.93
C ILE A 476 -0.30 38.75 -20.29
N GLN A 477 -1.29 39.08 -21.12
CA GLN A 477 -1.56 40.47 -21.50
C GLN A 477 -1.96 41.35 -20.30
N GLU A 478 -2.80 40.85 -19.39
CA GLU A 478 -3.23 41.58 -18.19
C GLU A 478 -2.04 41.88 -17.26
N ILE A 479 -1.13 40.92 -17.07
CA ILE A 479 0.13 41.14 -16.33
C ILE A 479 0.96 42.24 -16.98
N HIS A 480 1.16 42.19 -18.30
CA HIS A 480 1.94 43.20 -19.03
C HIS A 480 1.30 44.59 -19.00
N ARG A 481 -0.04 44.67 -18.99
CA ARG A 481 -0.79 45.94 -18.90
C ARG A 481 -0.82 46.54 -17.50
N GLY A 482 -0.44 45.78 -16.46
CA GLY A 482 -0.45 46.25 -15.08
C GLY A 482 -1.86 46.53 -14.55
N VAL A 483 -2.83 45.67 -14.89
CA VAL A 483 -4.23 45.85 -14.46
C VAL A 483 -4.38 45.78 -12.93
N PRO A 484 -5.42 46.43 -12.35
CA PRO A 484 -5.76 46.25 -10.94
C PRO A 484 -6.15 44.79 -10.64
N ASN A 485 -6.09 44.38 -9.37
CA ASN A 485 -6.39 43.02 -8.90
C ASN A 485 -5.37 41.93 -9.32
N ILE A 486 -4.08 42.30 -9.32
CA ILE A 486 -2.94 41.37 -9.40
C ILE A 486 -2.19 41.44 -8.05
N PRO A 487 -1.71 40.32 -7.47
CA PRO A 487 -0.90 40.35 -6.25
C PRO A 487 0.35 41.21 -6.41
N GLY A 488 0.73 41.98 -5.38
CA GLY A 488 1.88 42.90 -5.46
C GLY A 488 3.20 42.21 -5.85
N TRP A 489 3.40 40.94 -5.48
CA TRP A 489 4.57 40.16 -5.89
C TRP A 489 4.60 39.81 -7.39
N LEU A 490 3.45 39.86 -8.07
CA LEU A 490 3.30 39.61 -9.51
C LEU A 490 3.22 40.92 -10.32
N GLN A 491 3.10 42.07 -9.65
CA GLN A 491 3.09 43.42 -10.26
C GLN A 491 4.49 43.92 -10.70
N GLY A 492 5.42 43.01 -11.00
CA GLY A 492 6.79 43.34 -11.42
C GLY A 492 7.04 43.16 -12.92
N SER A 493 8.24 43.52 -13.38
CA SER A 493 8.74 43.24 -14.74
C SER A 493 9.08 41.75 -14.91
N TYR A 494 8.06 40.88 -14.82
CA TYR A 494 8.23 39.46 -15.06
C TYR A 494 8.13 39.15 -16.55
N THR A 495 8.98 38.25 -17.03
CA THR A 495 8.74 37.58 -18.30
C THR A 495 7.69 36.49 -18.04
N ALA A 496 6.47 36.68 -18.56
CA ALA A 496 5.37 35.75 -18.38
C ALA A 496 5.28 34.76 -19.55
N GLU A 497 5.37 33.47 -19.21
CA GLU A 497 5.15 32.33 -20.11
C GLU A 497 3.88 31.57 -19.71
N GLY A 498 3.42 30.68 -20.59
CA GLY A 498 2.22 29.88 -20.35
C GLY A 498 2.48 28.37 -20.37
N MET A 499 1.68 27.64 -19.61
CA MET A 499 1.62 26.19 -19.64
C MET A 499 0.17 25.75 -19.57
N ILE A 500 -0.24 24.83 -20.44
CA ILE A 500 -1.55 24.19 -20.41
C ILE A 500 -1.30 22.71 -20.20
N VAL A 501 -1.94 22.10 -19.19
CA VAL A 501 -1.87 20.65 -18.96
C VAL A 501 -3.23 20.05 -19.29
N ILE A 502 -3.29 19.25 -20.37
CA ILE A 502 -4.55 18.72 -20.92
C ILE A 502 -4.36 17.33 -21.54
N GLY A 503 -5.33 16.44 -21.35
CA GLY A 503 -5.38 15.19 -22.09
C GLY A 503 -4.26 14.18 -21.79
N ARG A 504 -4.25 13.07 -22.54
CA ARG A 504 -3.24 12.01 -22.47
C ARG A 504 -2.53 11.85 -23.82
N SER A 505 -1.22 11.65 -23.79
CA SER A 505 -0.43 11.39 -25.00
C SER A 505 -0.77 10.05 -25.63
N LYS A 506 -1.21 9.06 -24.83
CA LYS A 506 -1.69 7.75 -25.33
C LYS A 506 -2.88 7.86 -26.29
N ASP A 507 -3.61 8.98 -26.25
CA ASP A 507 -4.75 9.25 -27.12
C ASP A 507 -4.36 10.03 -28.39
N LEU A 508 -3.07 10.33 -28.57
CA LEU A 508 -2.52 11.04 -29.73
C LEU A 508 -1.90 10.07 -30.74
N THR A 509 -2.16 10.31 -32.02
CA THR A 509 -1.40 9.68 -33.11
C THR A 509 0.00 10.27 -33.22
N GLU A 510 0.91 9.58 -33.91
CA GLU A 510 2.29 10.08 -34.11
C GLU A 510 2.31 11.45 -34.81
N GLU A 511 1.50 11.61 -35.87
CA GLU A 511 1.35 12.90 -36.57
C GLU A 511 0.88 14.03 -35.63
N GLN A 512 -0.03 13.73 -34.69
CA GLN A 512 -0.51 14.70 -33.71
C GLN A 512 0.57 15.05 -32.68
N ARG A 513 1.40 14.08 -32.26
CA ARG A 513 2.54 14.30 -31.36
C ARG A 513 3.57 15.23 -32.00
N GLU A 514 3.94 14.96 -33.26
CA GLU A 514 4.84 15.83 -34.04
C GLU A 514 4.26 17.25 -34.18
N THR A 515 2.96 17.34 -34.50
CA THR A 515 2.27 18.63 -34.62
C THR A 515 2.29 19.42 -33.31
N LEU A 516 2.06 18.74 -32.18
CA LEU A 516 2.11 19.35 -30.84
C LEU A 516 3.54 19.82 -30.50
N ALA A 517 4.55 19.00 -30.79
CA ALA A 517 5.95 19.34 -30.57
C ALA A 517 6.37 20.58 -31.38
N LEU A 518 6.01 20.65 -32.65
CA LEU A 518 6.28 21.82 -33.51
C LEU A 518 5.59 23.09 -33.01
N LYS A 519 4.36 22.99 -32.51
CA LYS A 519 3.64 24.11 -31.88
C LYS A 519 4.34 24.58 -30.61
N ASN A 520 4.69 23.63 -29.73
CA ASN A 520 5.41 23.92 -28.50
C ASN A 520 6.79 24.54 -28.75
N ALA A 521 7.50 24.15 -29.80
CA ALA A 521 8.82 24.71 -30.12
C ALA A 521 8.78 26.22 -30.43
N LYS A 522 7.67 26.71 -31.01
CA LYS A 522 7.54 28.11 -31.49
C LYS A 522 6.75 29.03 -30.56
N SER A 523 6.10 28.50 -29.53
CA SER A 523 5.17 29.22 -28.67
C SER A 523 5.78 29.54 -27.31
N SER A 524 5.45 30.70 -26.73
CA SER A 524 5.71 31.02 -25.32
C SER A 524 4.74 30.30 -24.36
N ILE A 525 3.66 29.74 -24.90
CA ILE A 525 2.69 28.91 -24.19
C ILE A 525 2.88 27.46 -24.61
N LYS A 526 3.27 26.60 -23.67
CA LYS A 526 3.48 25.16 -23.91
C LYS A 526 2.22 24.39 -23.57
N ILE A 527 1.86 23.43 -24.41
CA ILE A 527 0.77 22.47 -24.16
C ILE A 527 1.39 21.13 -23.80
N LEU A 528 1.15 20.67 -22.59
CA LEU A 528 1.60 19.38 -22.05
C LEU A 528 0.41 18.46 -21.83
N THR A 529 0.67 17.16 -21.92
CA THR A 529 -0.23 16.11 -21.48
C THR A 529 0.10 15.68 -20.06
N TYR A 530 -0.83 15.01 -19.40
CA TYR A 530 -0.54 14.40 -18.09
C TYR A 530 0.50 13.26 -18.19
N ASP A 531 0.68 12.67 -19.38
CA ASP A 531 1.76 11.69 -19.59
C ASP A 531 3.15 12.34 -19.64
N ASP A 532 3.26 13.60 -20.10
CA ASP A 532 4.52 14.36 -20.02
C ASP A 532 4.91 14.62 -18.56
N LEU A 533 3.91 14.83 -17.68
CA LEU A 533 4.11 14.97 -16.25
C LEU A 533 4.58 13.66 -15.59
N LEU A 534 3.99 12.52 -15.99
CA LEU A 534 4.46 11.19 -15.57
C LEU A 534 5.90 10.94 -16.01
N GLU A 535 6.26 11.29 -17.25
CA GLU A 535 7.62 11.13 -17.75
C GLU A 535 8.63 11.97 -16.95
N ARG A 536 8.28 13.22 -16.62
CA ARG A 536 9.10 14.08 -15.76
C ARG A 536 9.33 13.46 -14.39
N LEU A 537 8.28 12.93 -13.75
CA LEU A 537 8.40 12.20 -12.49
C LEU A 537 9.31 10.99 -12.59
N SER A 538 9.15 10.18 -13.65
CA SER A 538 10.00 9.00 -13.86
C SER A 538 11.48 9.39 -13.98
N ARG A 539 11.79 10.49 -14.67
CA ARG A 539 13.16 11.02 -14.74
C ARG A 539 13.66 11.51 -13.37
N LEU A 540 12.83 12.19 -12.59
CA LEU A 540 13.20 12.65 -11.25
C LEU A 540 13.51 11.48 -10.30
N ILE A 541 12.68 10.42 -10.33
CA ILE A 541 12.92 9.19 -9.55
C ILE A 541 14.31 8.63 -9.87
N LYS A 542 14.63 8.47 -11.16
CA LYS A 542 15.93 7.96 -11.63
C LYS A 542 17.12 8.81 -11.19
N THR A 543 16.96 10.13 -11.17
CA THR A 543 18.03 11.02 -10.72
C THR A 543 18.27 10.86 -9.22
N LEU A 544 17.20 10.77 -8.43
CA LEU A 544 17.27 10.64 -6.97
C LEU A 544 17.74 9.26 -6.49
N ASP A 545 17.61 8.21 -7.32
CA ASP A 545 18.14 6.88 -6.99
C ASP A 545 19.66 6.77 -7.19
N LYS A 546 20.26 7.67 -7.98
CA LYS A 546 21.69 7.67 -8.30
C LYS A 546 22.52 8.51 -7.33
N GLU A 547 21.88 9.29 -6.48
CA GLU A 547 22.47 10.08 -5.39
C GLU A 547 22.46 9.28 -4.08
#